data_AF-A0A979FZ39-F1
#
_entry.id   AF-A0A979FZ39-F1
#
_cell.length_a   1.000
_cell.length_b   1.000
_cell.length_c   1.000
_cell.angle_alpha   90.00
_cell.angle_beta   90.00
_cell.angle_gamma   90.00
#
_symmetry.space_group_name_H-M   'P 1'
#
loop_
_entity.id
_entity.type
_entity.pdbx_description
1 polymer ?
#
loop_
_entity_poly.entity_id
_entity_poly.type
_entity_poly.pdbx_seq_one_letter_code
_entity_poly.pdbx_strand_id
1 'polypeptide(L)'
;MRGQQSLFDNYIEKPVKKTTRKGRSSDMIALRDECLLHRYYYHIKLQGKRYDIAIQELSSEFWIKNSNIIYRLQYNSERLEQIMKLEQPDLKQLKVLYPWLAW
;
A
#
# COMPACT_ATOMS: atom_id res chain seq x y z
N MET A 1 36.58 2.64 3.38
CA MET A 1 36.30 3.05 4.78
C MET A 1 36.01 1.79 5.60
N ARG A 2 36.88 1.41 6.53
CA ARG A 2 36.81 0.14 7.30
C ARG A 2 35.67 0.07 8.33
N GLY A 3 35.01 1.20 8.67
CA GLY A 3 33.96 1.25 9.69
C GLY A 3 32.55 0.82 9.23
N GLN A 4 32.26 0.79 7.93
CA GLN A 4 30.92 0.41 7.45
C GLN A 4 30.65 -1.11 7.54
N GLN A 5 31.68 -1.95 7.42
CA GLN A 5 31.51 -3.41 7.41
C GLN A 5 31.08 -3.98 8.78
N SER A 6 31.66 -3.47 9.87
CA SER A 6 31.33 -3.87 11.24
C SER A 6 29.84 -3.75 11.59
N LEU A 7 29.14 -2.74 11.05
CA LEU A 7 27.72 -2.52 11.37
C LEU A 7 26.82 -3.60 10.74
N PHE A 8 27.17 -4.08 9.55
CA PHE A 8 26.43 -5.17 8.91
C PHE A 8 26.78 -6.51 9.54
N ASP A 9 28.05 -6.75 9.86
CA ASP A 9 28.52 -8.03 10.40
C ASP A 9 28.04 -8.29 11.83
N ASN A 10 27.84 -7.24 12.64
CA ASN A 10 27.42 -7.38 14.05
C ASN A 10 25.90 -7.49 14.24
N TYR A 11 25.09 -7.02 13.30
CA TYR A 11 23.62 -6.92 13.46
C TYR A 11 22.83 -7.65 12.39
N ILE A 12 23.45 -8.09 11.29
CA ILE A 12 22.78 -8.79 10.19
C ILE A 12 23.53 -10.09 9.94
N GLU A 13 22.94 -11.21 10.35
CA GLU A 13 23.63 -12.51 10.40
C GLU A 13 24.10 -13.05 9.04
N LYS A 14 23.65 -12.50 7.89
CA LYS A 14 24.04 -13.01 6.55
C LYS A 14 24.05 -11.89 5.50
N PRO A 15 25.07 -11.81 4.63
CA PRO A 15 25.05 -10.88 3.50
C PRO A 15 23.90 -11.25 2.56
N VAL A 16 23.06 -10.26 2.25
CA VAL A 16 21.89 -10.41 1.38
C VAL A 16 22.35 -10.80 -0.03
N LYS A 17 21.81 -11.88 -0.59
CA LYS A 17 22.02 -12.25 -2.00
C LYS A 17 21.54 -11.09 -2.89
N LYS A 18 22.43 -10.55 -3.73
CA LYS A 18 22.06 -9.53 -4.72
C LYS A 18 20.95 -10.08 -5.63
N THR A 19 19.83 -9.37 -5.69
CA THR A 19 18.73 -9.70 -6.60
C THR A 19 19.14 -9.35 -8.03
N THR A 20 18.87 -10.25 -8.98
CA THR A 20 19.23 -10.09 -10.40
C THR A 20 18.25 -9.23 -11.19
N ARG A 21 17.05 -8.98 -10.65
CA ARG A 21 16.01 -8.19 -11.31
C ARG A 21 16.12 -6.71 -10.92
N LYS A 22 16.39 -5.85 -11.89
CA LYS A 22 16.33 -4.39 -11.71
C LYS A 22 14.86 -3.96 -11.62
N GLY A 23 14.55 -3.07 -10.67
CA GLY A 23 13.21 -2.48 -10.53
C GLY A 23 12.49 -2.87 -9.25
N ARG A 24 11.23 -2.47 -9.16
CA ARG A 24 10.35 -2.78 -8.02
C ARG A 24 9.76 -4.18 -8.19
N SER A 25 9.59 -4.92 -7.10
CA SER A 25 8.92 -6.22 -7.13
C SER A 25 7.46 -6.04 -7.56
N SER A 26 7.05 -6.78 -8.59
CA SER A 26 5.66 -6.82 -9.08
C SER A 26 4.70 -7.25 -7.97
N ASP A 27 5.11 -8.22 -7.18
CA ASP A 27 4.26 -8.86 -6.17
C ASP A 27 4.05 -7.90 -5.00
N MET A 28 5.11 -7.18 -4.60
CA MET A 28 5.01 -6.13 -3.59
C MET A 28 4.16 -4.94 -4.07
N ILE A 29 4.22 -4.62 -5.36
CA ILE A 29 3.36 -3.61 -5.95
C ILE A 29 1.89 -4.06 -5.88
N ALA A 30 1.59 -5.31 -6.24
CA ALA A 30 0.24 -5.85 -6.20
C ALA A 30 -0.35 -5.87 -4.78
N LEU A 31 0.44 -6.31 -3.78
CA LEU A 31 0.03 -6.30 -2.37
C LEU A 31 -0.29 -4.88 -1.88
N ARG A 32 0.57 -3.92 -2.21
CA ARG A 32 0.36 -2.52 -1.82
C ARG A 32 -0.88 -1.94 -2.50
N ASP A 33 -1.08 -2.25 -3.78
CA ASP A 33 -2.24 -1.79 -4.52
C ASP A 33 -3.55 -2.33 -3.94
N GLU A 34 -3.63 -3.63 -3.62
CA GLU A 34 -4.82 -4.20 -3.00
C GLU A 34 -5.15 -3.51 -1.66
N CYS A 35 -4.12 -3.24 -0.86
CA CYS A 35 -4.25 -2.45 0.38
C CYS A 35 -4.72 -1.02 0.10
N LEU A 36 -4.20 -0.38 -0.95
CA LEU A 36 -4.57 0.97 -1.36
C LEU A 36 -6.06 1.06 -1.76
N LEU A 37 -6.58 0.06 -2.47
CA LEU A 37 -8.00 0.03 -2.86
C LEU A 37 -8.92 -0.04 -1.64
N HIS A 38 -8.61 -0.91 -0.67
CA HIS A 38 -9.36 -1.00 0.58
C HIS A 38 -9.28 0.28 1.40
N ARG A 39 -8.11 0.92 1.42
CA ARG A 39 -7.93 2.19 2.14
C ARG A 39 -8.72 3.32 1.50
N TYR A 40 -8.72 3.40 0.16
CA TYR A 40 -9.56 4.33 -0.58
C TYR A 40 -11.06 4.07 -0.34
N TYR A 41 -11.48 2.80 -0.36
CA TYR A 41 -12.84 2.40 0.01
C TYR A 41 -13.24 2.92 1.38
N TYR A 42 -12.41 2.70 2.39
CA TYR A 42 -12.67 3.19 3.73
C TYR A 42 -12.86 4.71 3.79
N HIS A 43 -11.96 5.49 3.17
CA HIS A 43 -12.08 6.95 3.16
C HIS A 43 -13.36 7.43 2.48
N ILE A 44 -13.70 6.89 1.32
CA ILE A 44 -14.88 7.34 0.56
C ILE A 44 -16.17 6.81 1.16
N LYS A 45 -16.26 5.49 1.38
CA LYS A 45 -17.54 4.83 1.69
C LYS A 45 -17.84 4.83 3.18
N LEU A 46 -16.86 4.56 4.03
CA LEU A 46 -17.07 4.45 5.48
C LEU A 46 -16.90 5.78 6.20
N GLN A 47 -15.93 6.60 5.81
CA GLN A 47 -15.76 7.95 6.39
C GLN A 47 -16.52 9.05 5.64
N GLY A 48 -17.01 8.79 4.43
CA GLY A 48 -17.74 9.79 3.64
C GLY A 48 -16.87 10.94 3.12
N LYS A 49 -15.55 10.74 3.00
CA LYS A 49 -14.64 11.79 2.54
C LYS A 49 -14.88 12.11 1.07
N ARG A 50 -14.64 13.37 0.72
CA ARG A 50 -14.58 13.79 -0.67
C ARG A 50 -13.36 13.18 -1.37
N TYR A 51 -13.49 12.97 -2.67
CA TYR A 51 -12.45 12.39 -3.52
C TYR A 51 -11.10 13.07 -3.37
N ASP A 52 -11.05 14.40 -3.49
CA ASP A 52 -9.82 15.18 -3.42
C ASP A 52 -9.09 15.02 -2.08
N ILE A 53 -9.84 15.01 -0.98
CA ILE A 53 -9.30 14.80 0.36
C ILE A 53 -8.78 13.36 0.52
N ALA A 54 -9.56 12.36 0.08
CA ALA A 54 -9.15 10.96 0.16
C ALA A 54 -7.84 10.70 -0.61
N ILE A 55 -7.68 11.25 -1.81
CA ILE A 55 -6.45 11.11 -2.59
C ILE A 55 -5.25 11.76 -1.87
N GLN A 56 -5.46 12.92 -1.24
CA GLN A 56 -4.39 13.62 -0.52
C GLN A 56 -3.94 12.85 0.74
N GLU A 57 -4.87 12.25 1.46
CA GLU A 57 -4.55 11.41 2.62
C GLU A 57 -3.82 10.13 2.20
N LEU A 58 -4.32 9.41 1.21
CA LEU A 58 -3.67 8.21 0.67
C LEU A 58 -2.24 8.49 0.20
N SER A 59 -2.02 9.65 -0.43
CA SER A 59 -0.70 10.09 -0.85
C SER A 59 0.28 10.24 0.33
N SER A 60 -0.22 10.75 1.45
CA SER A 60 0.56 10.93 2.68
C SER A 60 0.79 9.60 3.41
N GLU A 61 -0.23 8.72 3.46
CA GLU A 61 -0.17 7.41 4.12
C GLU A 61 0.75 6.42 3.39
N PHE A 62 0.76 6.44 2.04
CA PHE A 62 1.53 5.49 1.23
C PHE A 62 2.82 6.08 0.67
N TRP A 63 3.08 7.38 0.88
CA TRP A 63 4.19 8.11 0.28
C TRP A 63 4.23 7.98 -1.26
N ILE A 64 3.06 8.10 -1.89
CA ILE A 64 2.89 8.03 -3.35
C ILE A 64 2.22 9.29 -3.83
N LYS A 65 2.79 9.94 -4.86
CA LYS A 65 2.19 11.14 -5.48
C LYS A 65 0.72 10.89 -5.87
N ASN A 66 -0.13 11.89 -5.69
CA ASN A 66 -1.57 11.85 -6.03
C ASN A 66 -1.82 11.30 -7.44
N SER A 67 -1.05 11.75 -8.45
CA SER A 67 -1.19 11.26 -9.83
C SER A 67 -0.97 9.75 -9.96
N ASN A 68 0.00 9.20 -9.22
CA ASN A 68 0.23 7.76 -9.20
C ASN A 68 -0.87 7.04 -8.43
N ILE A 69 -1.38 7.58 -7.31
CA ILE A 69 -2.54 6.99 -6.63
C ILE A 69 -3.71 6.85 -7.62
N ILE A 70 -4.06 7.94 -8.31
CA ILE A 70 -5.15 7.96 -9.30
C ILE A 70 -4.91 6.92 -10.39
N TYR A 71 -3.68 6.87 -10.94
CA TYR A 71 -3.32 5.86 -11.93
C TYR A 71 -3.48 4.42 -11.39
N ARG A 72 -3.05 4.13 -10.15
CA ARG A 72 -3.21 2.79 -9.56
C ARG A 72 -4.69 2.45 -9.31
N LEU A 73 -5.51 3.40 -8.86
CA LEU A 73 -6.95 3.19 -8.71
C LEU A 73 -7.61 2.88 -10.06
N GLN A 74 -7.26 3.62 -11.11
CA GLN A 74 -7.77 3.41 -12.47
C GLN A 74 -7.28 2.08 -13.07
N TYR A 75 -6.01 1.75 -12.88
CA TYR A 75 -5.41 0.50 -13.36
C TYR A 75 -6.08 -0.73 -12.76
N ASN A 76 -6.57 -0.63 -11.52
CA ASN A 76 -7.28 -1.70 -10.82
C ASN A 76 -8.79 -1.40 -10.68
N SER A 77 -9.39 -0.70 -11.65
CA SER A 77 -10.77 -0.20 -11.57
C SER A 77 -11.80 -1.32 -11.37
N GLU A 78 -11.64 -2.45 -12.05
CA GLU A 78 -12.52 -3.62 -11.91
C GLU A 78 -12.47 -4.19 -10.47
N ARG A 79 -11.27 -4.35 -9.92
CA ARG A 79 -11.10 -4.80 -8.54
C ARG A 79 -11.69 -3.80 -7.55
N LEU A 80 -11.49 -2.51 -7.78
CA LEU A 80 -12.06 -1.45 -6.97
C LEU A 80 -13.60 -1.49 -7.00
N GLU A 81 -14.20 -1.75 -8.17
CA GLU A 81 -15.63 -1.90 -8.32
C GLU A 81 -16.18 -3.09 -7.54
N GLN A 82 -15.48 -4.22 -7.55
CA GLN A 82 -15.83 -5.40 -6.75
C GLN A 82 -15.85 -5.07 -5.24
N ILE A 83 -14.83 -4.39 -4.74
CA ILE A 83 -14.77 -3.96 -3.32
C ILE A 83 -15.95 -3.01 -3.01
N MET A 84 -16.21 -2.04 -3.89
CA MET A 84 -17.22 -0.99 -3.68
C MET A 84 -18.66 -1.50 -3.77
N LYS A 85 -18.94 -2.50 -4.62
CA LYS A 85 -20.31 -2.93 -4.92
C LYS A 85 -20.67 -4.28 -4.32
N LEU A 86 -19.72 -5.21 -4.24
CA LEU A 86 -19.99 -6.60 -3.88
C LEU A 86 -19.51 -6.92 -2.47
N GLU A 87 -18.23 -6.68 -2.18
CA GLU A 87 -17.63 -7.10 -0.91
C GLU A 87 -18.03 -6.17 0.23
N GLN A 88 -17.98 -4.85 -0.01
CA GLN A 88 -18.32 -3.80 0.95
C GLN A 88 -17.87 -4.11 2.38
N PRO A 89 -16.56 -4.36 2.60
CA PRO A 89 -16.08 -4.84 3.88
C PRO A 89 -16.33 -3.83 4.99
N ASP A 90 -16.78 -4.30 6.14
CA ASP A 90 -16.97 -3.46 7.31
C ASP A 90 -15.63 -3.15 8.01
N LEU A 91 -15.70 -2.29 9.03
CA LEU A 91 -14.51 -1.87 9.78
C LEU A 91 -13.79 -3.04 10.47
N LYS A 92 -14.52 -4.08 10.90
CA LYS A 92 -13.94 -5.24 11.58
C LYS A 92 -13.14 -6.07 10.59
N GLN A 93 -13.69 -6.31 9.41
CA GLN A 93 -13.03 -7.04 8.33
C GLN A 93 -11.76 -6.31 7.86
N LEU A 94 -11.82 -4.99 7.68
CA LEU A 94 -10.65 -4.19 7.31
C LEU A 94 -9.52 -4.26 8.35
N LYS A 95 -9.85 -4.25 9.65
CA LYS A 95 -8.89 -4.43 10.74
C LYS A 95 -8.26 -5.82 10.77
N VAL A 96 -8.99 -6.85 10.35
CA VAL A 96 -8.46 -8.21 10.22
C VAL A 96 -7.50 -8.30 9.02
N LEU A 97 -7.87 -7.71 7.89
CA LEU A 97 -7.06 -7.74 6.67
C LEU A 97 -5.75 -6.95 6.82
N TYR A 98 -5.80 -5.77 7.44
CA TYR A 98 -4.67 -4.87 7.58
C TYR A 98 -4.60 -4.29 9.01
N PRO A 99 -4.18 -5.10 9.99
CA PRO A 99 -4.20 -4.71 11.41
C PRO A 99 -3.23 -3.57 11.76
N TRP A 100 -2.25 -3.30 10.91
CA TRP A 100 -1.27 -2.22 11.08
C TRP A 100 -1.76 -0.86 10.59
N LEU A 101 -2.92 -0.77 9.92
CA LEU A 101 -3.50 0.49 9.48
C LEU A 101 -4.45 1.07 10.54
N ALA A 102 -4.44 2.39 10.68
CA ALA A 102 -5.35 3.12 11.54
C ALA A 102 -6.70 3.33 10.83
N TRP A 103 -7.64 2.39 11.03
CA TRP A 103 -9.02 2.43 10.53
C TRP A 103 -10.00 3.06 11.52
#